data_AF-A0A7S2W398-F1
#
_entry.id   AF-A0A7S2W398-F1
#
_cell.length_a   1.000
_cell.length_b   1.000
_cell.length_c   1.000
_cell.angle_alpha   90.00
_cell.angle_beta   90.00
_cell.angle_gamma   90.00
#
_symmetry.space_group_name_H-M   'P 1'
#
loop_
_entity.id
_entity.type
_entity.pdbx_description
1 polymer ?
#
loop_
_entity_poly.entity_id
_entity_poly.type
_entity_poly.pdbx_seq_one_letter_code
_entity_poly.pdbx_strand_id
1 'polypeptide(L)'
;EMHSKKSQGFRTKTSQAFQKCTNGILLTSDVSARGVDYPDVTHVIQFGLPESRKQYIHRLGRTGRAGKEGCGLLVLFPFESRFVQKELRGLKLIRNEEIEKQLLGPSTNYDDRKVDLPVDGKSIITAQQAYIAFLGYYVDQINRTNIKSKQELVQIANEMAVHVFGLQHIPPLNEQMVAKMRLKDVQGIVLEEDNTISTT
;
A
#
# COMPACT_ATOMS: atom_id res chain seq x y z
N GLU A 1 13.08 3.79 -5.78
CA GLU A 1 12.24 2.83 -5.03
C GLU A 1 13.11 1.85 -4.26
N MET A 2 12.64 1.32 -3.13
CA MET A 2 13.36 0.29 -2.35
C MET A 2 12.41 -0.65 -1.59
N HIS A 3 12.43 -1.94 -1.89
CA HIS A 3 11.57 -2.95 -1.25
C HIS A 3 12.26 -4.33 -1.15
N SER A 4 11.63 -5.29 -0.48
CA SER A 4 12.22 -6.61 -0.15
C SER A 4 12.56 -7.47 -1.36
N LYS A 5 11.80 -7.37 -2.46
CA LYS A 5 12.11 -8.07 -3.73
C LYS A 5 13.35 -7.52 -4.48
N LYS A 6 13.94 -6.39 -4.06
CA LYS A 6 15.22 -5.90 -4.65
C LYS A 6 16.40 -6.58 -3.96
N SER A 7 17.47 -6.84 -4.70
CA SER A 7 18.70 -7.41 -4.16
C SER A 7 19.32 -6.51 -3.08
N GLN A 8 20.08 -7.09 -2.15
CA GLN A 8 20.74 -6.32 -1.09
C GLN A 8 21.65 -5.23 -1.66
N GLY A 9 22.43 -5.53 -2.70
CA GLY A 9 23.29 -4.55 -3.37
C GLY A 9 22.52 -3.38 -3.97
N PHE A 10 21.36 -3.64 -4.57
CA PHE A 10 20.48 -2.57 -5.09
C PHE A 10 19.95 -1.67 -3.96
N ARG A 11 19.52 -2.27 -2.84
CA ARG A 11 19.05 -1.54 -1.66
C ARG A 11 20.15 -0.65 -1.07
N THR A 12 21.37 -1.19 -0.91
CA THR A 12 22.53 -0.42 -0.42
C THR A 12 22.84 0.76 -1.33
N LYS A 13 22.89 0.55 -2.66
CA LYS A 13 23.14 1.64 -3.63
C LYS A 13 22.07 2.73 -3.55
N THR A 14 20.79 2.33 -3.48
CA THR A 14 19.67 3.27 -3.40
C THR A 14 19.70 4.06 -2.09
N SER A 15 19.97 3.39 -0.97
CA SER A 15 20.12 4.03 0.34
C SER A 15 21.25 5.07 0.33
N GLN A 16 22.41 4.74 -0.22
CA GLN A 16 23.55 5.66 -0.32
C GLN A 16 23.25 6.85 -1.23
N ALA A 17 22.54 6.62 -2.34
CA ALA A 17 22.10 7.69 -3.22
C ALA A 17 21.14 8.66 -2.50
N PHE A 18 20.17 8.13 -1.74
CA PHE A 18 19.23 8.96 -1.00
C PHE A 18 19.90 9.72 0.17
N GLN A 19 20.88 9.12 0.85
CA GLN A 19 21.66 9.81 1.90
C GLN A 19 22.41 11.05 1.39
N LYS A 20 22.84 11.04 0.13
CA LYS A 20 23.57 12.15 -0.51
C LYS A 20 22.64 13.08 -1.28
N CYS A 21 21.35 12.76 -1.33
CA CYS A 21 20.38 13.52 -2.09
C CYS A 21 20.04 14.81 -1.34
N THR A 22 20.17 15.95 -2.01
CA THR A 22 19.78 17.25 -1.44
C THR A 22 18.28 17.48 -1.58
N ASN A 23 17.67 16.99 -2.65
CA ASN A 23 16.24 17.09 -2.94
C ASN A 23 15.76 15.83 -3.67
N GLY A 24 14.88 15.05 -3.07
CA GLY A 24 14.34 13.85 -3.71
C GLY A 24 13.35 13.09 -2.83
N ILE A 25 12.70 12.10 -3.45
CA ILE A 25 11.71 11.24 -2.80
C ILE A 25 12.18 9.79 -2.85
N LEU A 26 12.22 9.13 -1.70
CA LEU A 26 12.44 7.70 -1.60
C LEU A 26 11.12 6.96 -1.35
N LEU A 27 10.58 6.31 -2.39
CA LEU A 27 9.49 5.34 -2.23
C LEU A 27 10.05 4.03 -1.70
N THR A 28 9.55 3.54 -0.57
CA THR A 28 10.10 2.35 0.08
C THR A 28 9.09 1.60 0.94
N SER A 29 9.23 0.27 1.05
CA SER A 29 8.55 -0.52 2.07
C SER A 29 9.29 -0.46 3.41
N ASP A 30 8.87 -1.26 4.39
CA ASP A 30 9.46 -1.31 5.73
C ASP A 30 10.94 -1.69 5.81
N VAL A 31 11.56 -2.07 4.67
CA VAL A 31 13.00 -2.32 4.56
C VAL A 31 13.87 -1.11 4.92
N SER A 32 13.33 0.10 4.88
CA SER A 32 14.03 1.35 5.24
C SER A 32 13.75 1.83 6.67
N ALA A 33 12.80 1.20 7.36
CA ALA A 33 12.27 1.74 8.62
C ALA A 33 13.25 1.63 9.80
N ARG A 34 14.30 0.81 9.68
CA ARG A 34 15.29 0.56 10.74
C ARG A 34 16.71 0.51 10.20
N GLY A 35 17.68 0.88 11.04
CA GLY A 35 19.11 0.68 10.77
C GLY A 35 19.70 1.56 9.66
N VAL A 36 18.91 2.47 9.09
CA VAL A 36 19.38 3.40 8.07
C VAL A 36 19.15 4.83 8.53
N ASP A 37 20.21 5.63 8.50
CA ASP A 37 20.13 7.04 8.78
C ASP A 37 20.03 7.82 7.46
N TYR A 38 18.99 8.65 7.36
CA TYR A 38 18.80 9.57 6.25
C TYR A 38 18.78 10.97 6.87
N PRO A 39 19.84 11.77 6.67
CA PRO A 39 19.85 13.13 7.17
C PRO A 39 18.75 13.93 6.47
N ASP A 40 18.20 14.90 7.20
CA ASP A 40 17.42 16.01 6.62
C ASP A 40 16.15 15.60 5.87
N VAL A 41 15.60 14.44 6.21
CA VAL A 41 14.27 14.04 5.75
C VAL A 41 13.24 15.01 6.31
N THR A 42 12.66 15.84 5.45
CA THR A 42 11.67 16.85 5.83
C THR A 42 10.28 16.26 6.05
N HIS A 43 9.92 15.21 5.30
CA HIS A 43 8.60 14.61 5.31
C HIS A 43 8.68 13.08 5.32
N VAL A 44 7.83 12.45 6.13
CA VAL A 44 7.52 11.02 6.06
C VAL A 44 6.03 10.87 5.76
N ILE A 45 5.73 10.38 4.56
CA ILE A 45 4.36 10.09 4.14
C ILE A 45 4.16 8.58 4.16
N GLN A 46 3.20 8.12 4.96
CA GLN A 46 2.88 6.71 5.13
C GLN A 46 1.53 6.43 4.48
N PHE A 47 1.50 5.53 3.51
CA PHE A 47 0.26 5.09 2.86
C PHE A 47 -0.14 3.72 3.39
N GLY A 48 -1.42 3.60 3.75
CA GLY A 48 -2.02 2.37 4.23
C GLY A 48 -1.61 1.98 5.65
N LEU A 49 -2.25 0.92 6.13
CA LEU A 49 -2.16 0.41 7.48
C LEU A 49 -0.72 -0.02 7.81
N PRO A 50 -0.12 0.51 8.88
CA PRO A 50 1.12 -0.04 9.42
C PRO A 50 0.90 -1.40 10.08
N GLU A 51 1.90 -2.29 10.01
CA GLU A 51 1.84 -3.61 10.67
C GLU A 51 1.68 -3.53 12.20
N SER A 52 2.06 -2.41 12.81
CA SER A 52 1.86 -2.14 14.25
C SER A 52 2.07 -0.67 14.58
N ARG A 53 1.63 -0.25 15.77
CA ARG A 53 2.04 1.04 16.39
C ARG A 53 3.55 1.24 16.37
N LYS A 54 4.33 0.20 16.71
CA LYS A 54 5.80 0.26 16.73
C LYS A 54 6.35 0.56 15.33
N GLN A 55 5.78 -0.07 14.31
CA GLN A 55 6.18 0.16 12.92
C GLN A 55 5.86 1.59 12.46
N TYR A 56 4.67 2.11 12.80
CA TYR A 56 4.32 3.51 12.57
C TYR A 56 5.34 4.48 13.18
N ILE A 57 5.74 4.27 14.44
CA ILE A 57 6.73 5.11 15.14
C ILE A 57 8.10 5.02 14.46
N HIS A 58 8.55 3.84 14.04
CA HIS A 58 9.83 3.70 13.36
C HIS A 58 9.88 4.42 12.00
N ARG A 59 8.79 4.32 11.22
CA ARG A 59 8.62 5.06 9.96
C ARG A 59 8.68 6.56 10.23
N LEU A 60 7.86 7.04 11.17
CA LEU A 60 7.81 8.47 11.54
C LEU A 60 9.17 8.99 12.01
N GLY A 61 9.92 8.19 12.78
CA GLY A 61 11.25 8.55 13.26
C GLY A 61 12.34 8.66 12.18
N ARG A 62 12.00 8.61 10.88
CA ARG A 62 12.92 8.99 9.80
C ARG A 62 13.04 10.51 9.63
N THR A 63 12.04 11.29 10.04
CA THR A 63 12.07 12.77 10.04
C THR A 63 12.24 13.32 11.45
N GLY A 64 12.42 14.64 11.59
CA GLY A 64 12.50 15.32 12.90
C GLY A 64 13.73 14.94 13.73
N ARG A 65 14.85 14.62 13.07
CA ARG A 65 16.08 14.13 13.71
C ARG A 65 17.08 15.25 13.98
N ALA A 66 17.97 15.04 14.96
CA ALA A 66 19.03 15.98 15.32
C ALA A 66 18.51 17.41 15.61
N GLY A 67 17.35 17.52 16.25
CA GLY A 67 16.73 18.81 16.60
C GLY A 67 16.10 19.56 15.42
N LYS A 68 16.09 18.98 14.22
CA LYS A 68 15.42 19.56 13.04
C LYS A 68 13.92 19.32 13.09
N GLU A 69 13.17 20.21 12.46
CA GLU A 69 11.74 20.01 12.24
C GLU A 69 11.46 18.87 11.26
N GLY A 70 10.26 18.32 11.32
CA GLY A 70 9.86 17.20 10.48
C GLY A 70 8.34 17.03 10.44
N CYS A 71 7.82 16.63 9.28
CA CYS A 71 6.39 16.41 9.09
C CYS A 71 6.10 14.92 8.84
N GLY A 72 5.14 14.37 9.59
CA GLY A 72 4.64 13.02 9.39
C GLY A 72 3.20 13.04 8.91
N LEU A 73 2.93 12.45 7.75
CA LEU A 73 1.58 12.24 7.24
C LEU A 73 1.26 10.75 7.22
N LEU A 74 0.10 10.39 7.76
CA LEU A 74 -0.46 9.04 7.69
C LEU A 74 -1.75 9.11 6.88
N VAL A 75 -1.72 8.52 5.68
CA VAL A 75 -2.82 8.48 4.73
C VAL A 75 -3.46 7.10 4.81
N LEU A 76 -4.73 7.07 5.21
CA LEU A 76 -5.49 5.84 5.44
C LEU A 76 -6.81 5.88 4.68
N PHE A 77 -7.25 4.73 4.20
CA PHE A 77 -8.63 4.50 3.80
C PHE A 77 -9.56 4.55 5.02
N PRO A 78 -10.86 4.89 4.83
CA PRO A 78 -11.83 4.96 5.91
C PRO A 78 -11.92 3.66 6.74
N PHE A 79 -11.80 2.50 6.09
CA PHE A 79 -11.86 1.20 6.78
C PHE A 79 -10.63 0.95 7.67
N GLU A 80 -9.52 1.65 7.49
CA GLU A 80 -8.30 1.50 8.31
C GLU A 80 -8.34 2.37 9.57
N SER A 81 -9.32 3.25 9.72
CA SER A 81 -9.42 4.21 10.84
C SER A 81 -9.45 3.56 12.23
N ARG A 82 -9.82 2.27 12.32
CA ARG A 82 -9.73 1.47 13.56
C ARG A 82 -8.32 1.47 14.15
N PHE A 83 -7.29 1.44 13.31
CA PHE A 83 -5.89 1.50 13.74
C PHE A 83 -5.58 2.77 14.53
N VAL A 84 -6.06 3.92 14.05
CA VAL A 84 -5.89 5.20 14.73
C VAL A 84 -6.59 5.18 16.09
N GLN A 85 -7.84 4.68 16.12
CA GLN A 85 -8.67 4.66 17.33
C GLN A 85 -8.15 3.69 18.40
N LYS A 86 -7.60 2.54 17.98
CA LYS A 86 -7.22 1.45 18.89
C LYS A 86 -5.71 1.41 19.18
N GLU A 87 -4.87 1.54 18.17
CA GLU A 87 -3.42 1.35 18.30
C GLU A 87 -2.65 2.65 18.47
N LEU A 88 -3.09 3.74 17.85
CA LEU A 88 -2.47 5.06 18.02
C LEU A 88 -3.08 5.90 19.15
N ARG A 89 -3.92 5.28 20.00
CA ARG A 89 -4.51 5.95 21.17
C ARG A 89 -3.43 6.63 22.03
N GLY A 90 -3.73 7.85 22.45
CA GLY A 90 -2.82 8.68 23.26
C GLY A 90 -1.77 9.45 22.46
N LEU A 91 -1.66 9.24 21.14
CA LEU A 91 -0.90 10.14 20.28
C LEU A 91 -1.77 11.35 19.89
N LYS A 92 -1.17 12.55 19.90
CA LYS A 92 -1.81 13.76 19.40
C LYS A 92 -1.73 13.76 17.88
N LEU A 93 -2.74 13.18 17.24
CA LEU A 93 -2.88 13.19 15.79
C LEU A 93 -3.85 14.31 15.40
N ILE A 94 -3.42 15.13 14.44
CA ILE A 94 -4.22 16.23 13.91
C ILE A 94 -4.69 15.81 12.52
N ARG A 95 -5.99 15.92 12.26
CA ARG A 95 -6.52 15.72 10.92
C ARG A 95 -6.18 16.94 10.08
N ASN A 96 -5.64 16.71 8.88
CA ASN A 96 -5.38 17.78 7.93
C ASN A 96 -6.60 17.92 7.00
N GLU A 97 -7.53 18.81 7.36
CA GLU A 97 -8.77 19.01 6.59
C GLU A 97 -8.53 19.52 5.17
N GLU A 98 -7.45 20.28 4.96
CA GLU A 98 -7.11 20.80 3.63
C GLU A 98 -6.70 19.67 2.69
N ILE A 99 -5.76 18.82 3.14
CA ILE A 99 -5.34 17.63 2.38
C ILE A 99 -6.54 16.68 2.21
N GLU A 100 -7.35 16.49 3.23
CA GLU A 100 -8.54 15.63 3.15
C GLU A 100 -9.53 16.15 2.10
N LYS A 101 -9.80 17.46 2.05
CA LYS A 101 -10.64 18.07 1.00
C LYS A 101 -10.01 17.96 -0.37
N GLN A 102 -8.69 18.06 -0.49
CA GLN A 102 -7.99 17.87 -1.78
C GLN A 102 -8.05 16.41 -2.26
N LEU A 103 -8.01 15.45 -1.34
CA LEU A 103 -8.10 14.01 -1.66
C LEU A 103 -9.54 13.54 -1.93
N LEU A 104 -10.54 14.17 -1.31
CA LEU A 104 -11.96 13.77 -1.39
C LEU A 104 -12.83 14.68 -2.27
N GLY A 105 -12.34 15.86 -2.61
CA GLY A 105 -13.06 16.81 -3.45
C GLY A 105 -13.21 16.31 -4.89
N PRO A 106 -14.16 16.86 -5.67
CA PRO A 106 -14.15 16.66 -7.12
C PRO A 106 -12.76 17.04 -7.63
N SER A 107 -12.13 16.20 -8.44
CA SER A 107 -10.77 16.36 -8.96
C SER A 107 -10.66 17.60 -9.85
N THR A 108 -10.77 18.82 -9.29
CA THR A 108 -10.93 20.04 -10.09
C THR A 108 -9.62 20.53 -10.72
N ASN A 109 -8.49 19.84 -10.53
CA ASN A 109 -7.21 20.11 -11.23
C ASN A 109 -6.23 18.90 -11.24
N TYR A 110 -6.71 17.70 -10.94
CA TYR A 110 -6.02 16.43 -11.23
C TYR A 110 -6.82 15.70 -12.32
N ASP A 111 -7.19 16.47 -13.34
CA ASP A 111 -7.99 16.03 -14.46
C ASP A 111 -7.19 15.05 -15.34
N ASP A 112 -7.88 14.02 -15.82
CA ASP A 112 -7.52 13.14 -16.95
C ASP A 112 -6.24 12.30 -16.95
N ARG A 113 -5.36 12.39 -15.96
CA ARG A 113 -4.49 11.24 -15.66
C ARG A 113 -5.23 10.29 -14.72
N LYS A 114 -6.18 9.53 -15.28
CA LYS A 114 -6.06 8.07 -15.10
C LYS A 114 -4.57 7.81 -15.27
N VAL A 115 -3.83 7.51 -14.19
CA VAL A 115 -2.42 7.09 -14.31
C VAL A 115 -2.43 6.14 -15.48
N ASP A 116 -1.80 6.48 -16.62
CA ASP A 116 -1.99 5.81 -17.91
C ASP A 116 -2.18 4.32 -17.63
N LEU A 117 -3.45 3.89 -17.63
CA LEU A 117 -3.79 2.61 -17.00
C LEU A 117 -3.04 1.58 -17.82
N PRO A 118 -2.45 0.56 -17.18
CA PRO A 118 -1.53 -0.36 -17.80
C PRO A 118 -1.73 -0.61 -19.30
N VAL A 119 -1.06 0.16 -20.15
CA VAL A 119 -1.18 0.02 -21.61
C VAL A 119 -0.25 -1.06 -22.15
N ASP A 120 0.77 -1.41 -21.36
CA ASP A 120 1.70 -2.51 -21.63
C ASP A 120 1.46 -3.72 -20.71
N GLY A 121 1.83 -4.91 -21.21
CA GLY A 121 1.63 -6.15 -20.46
C GLY A 121 2.35 -6.18 -19.10
N LYS A 122 3.47 -5.45 -18.95
CA LYS A 122 4.22 -5.38 -17.70
C LYS A 122 3.47 -4.63 -16.60
N SER A 123 2.82 -3.53 -16.96
CA SER A 123 2.03 -2.74 -16.04
C SER A 123 0.78 -3.51 -15.63
N ILE A 124 0.21 -4.32 -16.52
CA ILE A 124 -0.96 -5.15 -16.22
C ILE A 124 -0.57 -6.19 -15.16
N ILE A 125 0.54 -6.91 -15.38
CA ILE A 125 1.08 -7.86 -14.42
C ILE A 125 1.35 -7.19 -13.06
N THR A 126 1.87 -5.96 -13.06
CA THR A 126 2.14 -5.21 -11.83
C THR A 126 0.84 -4.85 -11.09
N ALA A 127 -0.20 -4.42 -11.81
CA ALA A 127 -1.52 -4.15 -11.23
C ALA A 127 -2.18 -5.43 -10.68
N GLN A 128 -2.07 -6.56 -11.37
CA GLN A 128 -2.52 -7.87 -10.88
C GLN A 128 -1.79 -8.27 -9.59
N GLN A 129 -0.46 -8.08 -9.54
CA GLN A 129 0.32 -8.32 -8.33
C GLN A 129 -0.08 -7.37 -7.18
N ALA A 130 -0.45 -6.12 -7.48
CA ALA A 130 -0.95 -5.18 -6.48
C ALA A 130 -2.29 -5.65 -5.89
N TYR A 131 -3.21 -6.13 -6.73
CA TYR A 131 -4.48 -6.74 -6.28
C TYR A 131 -4.25 -7.94 -5.36
N ILE A 132 -3.38 -8.88 -5.77
CA ILE A 132 -3.02 -10.05 -4.96
C ILE A 132 -2.41 -9.63 -3.62
N ALA A 133 -1.49 -8.66 -3.64
CA ALA A 133 -0.85 -8.16 -2.43
C ALA A 133 -1.84 -7.46 -1.50
N PHE A 134 -2.78 -6.69 -2.05
CA PHE A 134 -3.85 -6.04 -1.31
C PHE A 134 -4.71 -7.07 -0.57
N LEU A 135 -5.23 -8.08 -1.29
CA LEU A 135 -6.01 -9.16 -0.69
C LEU A 135 -5.23 -9.88 0.42
N GLY A 136 -4.03 -10.36 0.11
CA GLY A 136 -3.20 -11.09 1.07
C GLY A 136 -2.92 -10.28 2.32
N TYR A 137 -2.58 -8.99 2.16
CA TYR A 137 -2.32 -8.11 3.28
C TYR A 137 -3.55 -7.91 4.17
N TYR A 138 -4.70 -7.55 3.60
CA TYR A 138 -5.88 -7.22 4.41
C TYR A 138 -6.64 -8.44 4.93
N VAL A 139 -6.48 -9.62 4.32
CA VAL A 139 -7.01 -10.88 4.89
C VAL A 139 -6.41 -11.10 6.28
N ASP A 140 -5.10 -10.91 6.43
CA ASP A 140 -4.40 -11.08 7.70
C ASP A 140 -4.69 -9.94 8.69
N GLN A 141 -4.99 -8.74 8.17
CA GLN A 141 -5.18 -7.53 8.98
C GLN A 141 -6.65 -7.18 9.25
N ILE A 142 -7.60 -8.00 8.81
CA ILE A 142 -9.03 -7.68 8.84
C ILE A 142 -9.52 -7.21 10.22
N ASN A 143 -9.10 -7.87 11.30
CA ASN A 143 -9.48 -7.54 12.69
C ASN A 143 -8.94 -6.19 13.21
N ARG A 144 -7.92 -5.65 12.53
CA ARG A 144 -7.32 -4.34 12.80
C ARG A 144 -7.94 -3.23 11.96
N THR A 145 -8.87 -3.58 11.07
CA THR A 145 -9.66 -2.66 10.25
C THR A 145 -11.14 -2.68 10.65
N ASN A 146 -11.96 -1.84 10.03
CA ASN A 146 -13.41 -1.82 10.15
C ASN A 146 -14.11 -2.70 9.09
N ILE A 147 -13.35 -3.49 8.32
CA ILE A 147 -13.91 -4.48 7.40
C ILE A 147 -14.59 -5.58 8.23
N LYS A 148 -15.86 -5.84 7.95
CA LYS A 148 -16.73 -6.72 8.75
C LYS A 148 -16.62 -8.18 8.35
N SER A 149 -16.25 -8.45 7.10
CA SER A 149 -16.17 -9.82 6.59
C SER A 149 -15.18 -9.94 5.43
N LYS A 150 -14.78 -11.18 5.13
CA LYS A 150 -14.00 -11.48 3.92
C LYS A 150 -14.78 -11.13 2.64
N GLN A 151 -16.10 -11.20 2.68
CA GLN A 151 -16.95 -10.80 1.56
C GLN A 151 -16.82 -9.30 1.28
N GLU A 152 -16.84 -8.47 2.32
CA GLU A 152 -16.62 -7.03 2.20
C GLU A 152 -15.18 -6.73 1.74
N LEU A 153 -14.19 -7.47 2.24
CA LEU A 153 -12.81 -7.33 1.77
C LEU A 153 -12.67 -7.61 0.27
N VAL A 154 -13.26 -8.71 -0.23
CA VAL A 154 -13.20 -9.05 -1.65
C VAL A 154 -13.93 -8.02 -2.50
N GLN A 155 -15.07 -7.50 -2.03
CA GLN A 155 -15.77 -6.42 -2.71
C GLN A 155 -14.88 -5.17 -2.84
N ILE A 156 -14.27 -4.72 -1.73
CA ILE A 156 -13.34 -3.58 -1.74
C ILE A 156 -12.16 -3.86 -2.68
N ALA A 157 -11.57 -5.05 -2.63
CA ALA A 157 -10.44 -5.40 -3.49
C ALA A 157 -10.81 -5.38 -4.98
N ASN A 158 -12.02 -5.82 -5.33
CA ASN A 158 -12.53 -5.78 -6.70
C ASN A 158 -12.77 -4.36 -7.19
N GLU A 159 -13.34 -3.50 -6.34
CA GLU A 159 -13.48 -2.06 -6.64
C GLU A 159 -12.10 -1.41 -6.84
N MET A 160 -11.13 -1.74 -5.99
CA MET A 160 -9.74 -1.27 -6.11
C MET A 160 -9.07 -1.76 -7.39
N ALA A 161 -9.32 -3.01 -7.81
CA ALA A 161 -8.77 -3.57 -9.05
C ALA A 161 -9.13 -2.72 -10.27
N VAL A 162 -10.40 -2.34 -10.39
CA VAL A 162 -10.91 -1.61 -11.55
C VAL A 162 -10.64 -0.11 -11.45
N HIS A 163 -10.98 0.50 -10.32
CA HIS A 163 -11.00 1.96 -10.19
C HIS A 163 -9.67 2.57 -9.76
N VAL A 164 -8.80 1.78 -9.11
CA VAL A 164 -7.53 2.29 -8.57
C VAL A 164 -6.33 1.66 -9.27
N PHE A 165 -6.32 0.35 -9.48
CA PHE A 165 -5.22 -0.34 -10.16
C PHE A 165 -5.35 -0.33 -11.69
N GLY A 166 -6.52 0.03 -12.21
CA GLY A 166 -6.73 0.21 -13.64
C GLY A 166 -6.88 -1.08 -14.44
N LEU A 167 -7.23 -2.17 -13.80
CA LEU A 167 -7.52 -3.42 -14.48
C LEU A 167 -8.88 -3.35 -15.17
N GLN A 168 -8.97 -3.88 -16.39
CA GLN A 168 -10.22 -3.93 -17.16
C GLN A 168 -11.24 -4.92 -16.57
N HIS A 169 -10.74 -5.94 -15.89
CA HIS A 169 -11.53 -6.98 -15.24
C HIS A 169 -10.83 -7.43 -13.96
N ILE A 170 -11.58 -8.06 -13.05
CA ILE A 170 -11.03 -8.67 -11.84
C ILE A 170 -10.05 -9.78 -12.27
N PRO A 171 -8.79 -9.73 -11.81
CA PRO A 171 -7.79 -10.68 -12.27
C PRO A 171 -8.04 -12.06 -11.65
N PRO A 172 -7.85 -13.14 -12.44
CA PRO A 172 -8.01 -14.49 -11.93
C PRO A 172 -6.95 -14.80 -10.87
N LEU A 173 -7.31 -15.66 -9.91
CA LEU A 173 -6.44 -16.12 -8.84
C LEU A 173 -6.28 -17.64 -8.91
N ASN A 174 -5.07 -18.11 -8.65
CA ASN A 174 -4.80 -19.53 -8.49
C ASN A 174 -5.55 -20.10 -7.27
N GLU A 175 -6.13 -21.30 -7.40
CA GLU A 175 -6.91 -21.94 -6.33
C GLU A 175 -6.11 -22.13 -5.04
N GLN A 176 -4.81 -22.44 -5.13
CA GLN A 176 -3.95 -22.59 -3.95
C GLN A 176 -3.81 -21.27 -3.19
N MET A 177 -3.79 -20.13 -3.89
CA MET A 177 -3.71 -18.81 -3.26
C MET A 177 -5.02 -18.47 -2.58
N VAL A 178 -6.15 -18.71 -3.24
CA VAL A 178 -7.50 -18.54 -2.66
C VAL A 178 -7.66 -19.40 -1.42
N ALA A 179 -7.17 -20.64 -1.44
CA ALA A 179 -7.14 -21.54 -0.30
C ALA A 179 -6.29 -20.98 0.86
N LYS A 180 -5.07 -20.52 0.58
CA LYS A 180 -4.16 -19.92 1.58
C LYS A 180 -4.77 -18.68 2.24
N MET A 181 -5.43 -17.83 1.46
CA MET A 181 -6.16 -16.66 1.95
C MET A 181 -7.49 -17.00 2.60
N ARG A 182 -7.91 -18.28 2.55
CA ARG A 182 -9.18 -18.78 3.09
C ARG A 182 -10.39 -18.04 2.49
N LEU A 183 -10.37 -17.88 1.16
CA LEU A 183 -11.38 -17.15 0.38
C LEU A 183 -12.22 -18.07 -0.53
N LYS A 184 -12.15 -19.41 -0.38
CA LYS A 184 -12.79 -20.37 -1.30
C LYS A 184 -14.29 -20.15 -1.51
N ASP A 185 -15.02 -19.84 -0.43
CA ASP A 185 -16.48 -19.68 -0.47
C ASP A 185 -16.92 -18.20 -0.59
N VAL A 186 -15.97 -17.30 -0.90
CA VAL A 186 -16.25 -15.86 -0.98
C VAL A 186 -16.60 -15.48 -2.41
N GLN A 187 -17.75 -14.81 -2.59
CA GLN A 187 -18.22 -14.42 -3.91
C GLN A 187 -17.37 -13.28 -4.50
N GLY A 188 -17.25 -13.26 -5.82
CA GLY A 188 -16.53 -12.23 -6.57
C GLY A 188 -15.04 -12.52 -6.81
N ILE A 189 -14.54 -13.68 -6.38
CA ILE A 189 -13.23 -14.19 -6.78
C ILE A 189 -13.36 -14.88 -8.14
N VAL A 190 -12.47 -14.53 -9.07
CA VAL A 190 -12.30 -15.23 -10.35
C VAL A 190 -11.16 -16.23 -10.19
N LEU A 191 -11.38 -17.50 -10.53
CA LEU A 191 -10.31 -18.51 -10.54
C LEU A 191 -9.64 -18.57 -11.90
N GLU A 192 -8.35 -18.88 -11.93
CA GLU A 192 -7.66 -19.24 -13.17
C GLU A 192 -8.35 -20.50 -13.75
N GLU A 193 -8.66 -20.48 -15.05
CA GLU A 193 -9.10 -21.70 -15.73
C GLU A 193 -7.94 -22.69 -15.74
N ASP A 194 -8.19 -23.93 -15.32
CA ASP A 194 -7.22 -25.02 -15.46
C ASP A 194 -6.93 -25.17 -16.96
N ASN A 195 -5.78 -24.67 -17.42
CA ASN A 195 -5.24 -24.98 -18.74
C ASN A 195 -4.72 -26.42 -18.76
N THR A 196 -5.59 -27.39 -18.48
CA THR A 196 -5.46 -28.75 -19.00
C THR A 196 -5.89 -28.72 -20.46
N ILE A 197 -5.04 -28.12 -21.31
CA ILE A 197 -5.04 -28.49 -22.72
C ILE A 197 -4.64 -29.96 -22.73
N SER A 198 -5.64 -30.81 -22.94
CA SER A 198 -5.45 -32.17 -23.43
C SER A 198 -4.52 -32.11 -24.63
N THR A 199 -3.25 -32.46 -24.43
CA THR A 199 -2.43 -33.04 -25.49
C THR A 199 -3.02 -34.41 -25.80
N THR A 200 -4.07 -34.41 -26.61
CA THR A 200 -4.40 -35.53 -27.51
C THR A 200 -3.43 -35.56 -28.66
#